data_AF-A0A1G3P878-F1
#
_entry.id   AF-A0A1G3P878-F1
#
_cell.length_a   1.000
_cell.length_b   1.000
_cell.length_c   1.000
_cell.angle_alpha   90.00
_cell.angle_beta   90.00
_cell.angle_gamma   90.00
#
_symmetry.space_group_name_H-M   'P 1'
#
loop_
_entity.id
_entity.type
_entity.pdbx_description
1 polymer ?
#
loop_
_entity_poly.entity_id
_entity_poly.type
_entity_poly.pdbx_seq_one_letter_code
_entity_poly.pdbx_strand_id
1 'polypeptide(L)'
;MKLKQVIIAVASALLMLSCTQVGIETGDKEMQTTLMPEFSVTAGAYGSIQQVGITTTTAEAVIYYTTDGIEPGATSLVLASGSTITVDKDMTIKAVAIKSGWKMSAVASASYQIYTDVTAALEVALATADGKIETDYTADSWKTFQTILTVVKAMVQTTEAEVIKKTEAINASLSGLITKASRNLLVAALSEADTKIEADYSQTSWSSFKTSLTSAKALLETTEYNDPIKNRT
;
A
#
# COMPACT_ATOMS: atom_id res chain seq x y z
N MET A 1 0.87 -3.82 -0.69
CA MET A 1 0.22 -2.61 -0.12
C MET A 1 1.06 -1.90 0.96
N LYS A 2 1.66 -2.61 1.94
CA LYS A 2 2.38 -2.02 3.10
C LYS A 2 3.56 -1.09 2.76
N LEU A 3 4.39 -1.42 1.76
CA LEU A 3 5.58 -0.60 1.44
C LEU A 3 5.22 0.81 0.91
N LYS A 4 4.18 0.93 0.07
CA LYS A 4 3.74 2.23 -0.45
C LYS A 4 3.24 3.14 0.67
N GLN A 5 2.44 2.60 1.59
CA GLN A 5 1.97 3.35 2.76
C GLN A 5 3.12 3.84 3.63
N VAL A 6 4.15 2.99 3.83
CA VAL A 6 5.28 3.33 4.68
C VAL A 6 6.22 4.35 4.02
N ILE A 7 6.48 4.25 2.71
CA ILE A 7 7.21 5.29 1.96
C ILE A 7 6.52 6.65 2.15
N ILE A 8 5.20 6.68 1.96
CA ILE A 8 4.40 7.90 2.09
C ILE A 8 4.42 8.41 3.53
N ALA A 9 4.30 7.54 4.53
CA ALA A 9 4.31 7.92 5.93
C ALA A 9 5.64 8.55 6.35
N VAL A 10 6.78 7.96 5.94
CA VAL A 10 8.12 8.53 6.23
C VAL A 10 8.31 9.87 5.52
N ALA A 11 7.99 9.95 4.23
CA ALA A 11 8.12 11.19 3.46
C ALA A 11 7.23 12.30 4.04
N SER A 12 6.02 11.98 4.47
CA SER A 12 5.10 12.92 5.10
C SER A 12 5.62 13.36 6.48
N ALA A 13 6.16 12.44 7.27
CA ALA A 13 6.74 12.76 8.57
C ALA A 13 7.98 13.65 8.45
N LEU A 14 8.84 13.44 7.46
CA LEU A 14 9.97 14.32 7.15
C LEU A 14 9.51 15.75 6.84
N LEU A 15 8.46 15.89 6.01
CA LEU A 15 7.89 17.19 5.63
C LEU A 15 7.13 17.90 6.76
N MET A 16 6.87 17.21 7.87
CA MET A 16 6.12 17.72 9.01
C MET A 16 7.01 17.90 10.26
N LEU A 17 8.32 17.85 10.12
CA LEU A 17 9.23 18.16 11.21
C LEU A 17 9.25 19.68 11.48
N SER A 18 8.60 20.14 12.56
CA SER A 18 8.77 21.52 13.06
C SER A 18 10.05 21.69 13.86
N CYS A 19 10.78 22.75 13.54
CA CYS A 19 11.94 23.19 14.31
C CYS A 19 11.51 23.85 15.64
N THR A 20 12.31 23.72 16.68
CA THR A 20 12.15 24.44 17.95
C THR A 20 12.61 25.90 17.79
N GLN A 21 11.73 26.80 17.33
CA GLN A 21 12.11 28.21 17.25
C GLN A 21 12.06 28.89 18.63
N VAL A 22 13.10 29.66 18.95
CA VAL A 22 13.16 30.54 20.12
C VAL A 22 12.08 31.62 20.00
N GLY A 23 11.05 31.54 20.85
CA GLY A 23 10.33 32.70 21.38
C GLY A 23 9.37 33.47 20.48
N ILE A 24 8.97 32.97 19.30
CA ILE A 24 7.84 33.54 18.55
C ILE A 24 6.90 32.39 18.18
N GLU A 25 5.86 32.19 18.98
CA GLU A 25 4.73 31.31 18.62
C GLU A 25 3.91 32.01 17.52
N THR A 26 4.39 32.01 16.27
CA THR A 26 3.47 32.11 15.14
C THR A 26 2.77 30.77 15.03
N GLY A 27 1.47 30.76 15.35
CA GLY A 27 0.61 29.57 15.44
C GLY A 27 0.36 28.85 14.11
N ASP A 28 1.41 28.45 13.41
CA ASP A 28 1.33 27.45 12.35
C ASP A 28 1.09 26.10 13.01
N LYS A 29 -0.19 25.73 13.14
CA LYS A 29 -0.58 24.40 13.62
C LYS A 29 0.02 23.35 12.71
N GLU A 30 1.02 22.63 13.21
CA GLU A 30 1.49 21.39 12.59
C GLU A 30 0.30 20.45 12.37
N MET A 31 0.06 20.11 11.11
CA MET A 31 -1.15 19.42 10.70
C MET A 31 -0.80 17.98 10.36
N GLN A 32 -1.05 17.04 11.28
CA GLN A 32 -0.75 15.61 11.11
C GLN A 32 -1.38 15.05 9.82
N THR A 33 -0.76 14.05 9.20
CA THR A 33 -1.30 13.40 7.98
C THR A 33 -2.08 12.15 8.31
N THR A 34 -3.25 11.97 7.70
CA THR A 34 -4.05 10.74 7.86
C THR A 34 -3.41 9.55 7.12
N LEU A 35 -3.67 8.34 7.62
CA LEU A 35 -3.18 7.10 7.02
C LEU A 35 -4.00 6.70 5.79
N MET A 36 -3.28 6.29 4.76
CA MET A 36 -3.85 5.89 3.47
C MET A 36 -4.86 4.75 3.63
N PRO A 37 -6.02 4.83 2.94
CA PRO A 37 -7.01 3.76 2.98
C PRO A 37 -6.47 2.40 2.55
N GLU A 38 -7.07 1.35 3.09
CA GLU A 38 -6.81 -0.05 2.78
C GLU A 38 -8.06 -0.70 2.19
N PHE A 39 -7.86 -1.50 1.14
CA PHE A 39 -8.93 -2.29 0.52
C PHE A 39 -8.92 -3.70 1.09
N SER A 40 -10.09 -4.21 1.47
CA SER A 40 -10.22 -5.57 2.02
C SER A 40 -10.02 -6.67 0.97
N VAL A 41 -10.24 -6.34 -0.30
CA VAL A 41 -10.07 -7.25 -1.44
C VAL A 41 -8.90 -6.74 -2.28
N THR A 42 -7.95 -7.62 -2.53
CA THR A 42 -6.78 -7.32 -3.37
C THR A 42 -7.20 -6.92 -4.78
N ALA A 43 -6.52 -5.95 -5.39
CA ALA A 43 -6.75 -5.62 -6.80
C ALA A 43 -6.45 -6.83 -7.71
N GLY A 44 -7.24 -7.02 -8.76
CA GLY A 44 -7.04 -8.11 -9.71
C GLY A 44 -8.31 -8.58 -10.41
N ALA A 45 -8.22 -9.76 -11.02
CA ALA A 45 -9.32 -10.39 -11.75
C ALA A 45 -10.16 -11.29 -10.84
N TYR A 46 -11.48 -11.27 -11.02
CA TYR A 46 -12.45 -12.03 -10.24
C TYR A 46 -13.54 -12.61 -11.13
N GLY A 47 -13.93 -13.86 -10.88
CA GLY A 47 -15.01 -14.54 -11.62
C GLY A 47 -16.41 -14.29 -11.06
N SER A 48 -16.55 -13.31 -10.16
CA SER A 48 -17.81 -12.95 -9.52
C SER A 48 -17.73 -11.55 -8.90
N ILE A 49 -18.90 -10.99 -8.59
CA ILE A 49 -19.05 -9.68 -7.92
C ILE A 49 -18.28 -9.66 -6.60
N GLN A 50 -17.58 -8.57 -6.33
CA GLN A 50 -16.82 -8.38 -5.09
C GLN A 50 -17.49 -7.38 -4.15
N GLN A 51 -17.29 -7.59 -2.84
CA GLN A 51 -17.66 -6.65 -1.78
C GLN A 51 -16.37 -6.09 -1.19
N VAL A 52 -15.99 -4.89 -1.61
CA VAL A 52 -14.71 -4.27 -1.26
C VAL A 52 -14.90 -3.31 -0.09
N GLY A 53 -14.44 -3.72 1.10
CA GLY A 53 -14.33 -2.86 2.27
C GLY A 53 -13.21 -1.85 2.09
N ILE A 54 -13.44 -0.61 2.53
CA ILE A 54 -12.41 0.44 2.58
C ILE A 54 -12.26 0.95 4.01
N THR A 55 -11.06 0.81 4.56
CA THR A 55 -10.75 1.17 5.94
C THR A 55 -9.57 2.12 6.04
N THR A 56 -9.51 2.89 7.12
CA THR A 56 -8.30 3.57 7.59
C THR A 56 -8.24 3.43 9.10
N THR A 57 -7.02 3.30 9.64
CA THR A 57 -6.77 3.27 11.08
C THR A 57 -6.68 4.67 11.69
N THR A 58 -6.78 5.74 10.87
CA THR A 58 -6.91 7.10 11.39
C THR A 58 -8.31 7.30 11.98
N ALA A 59 -8.38 7.35 13.30
CA ALA A 59 -9.64 7.55 14.02
C ALA A 59 -10.34 8.84 13.55
N GLU A 60 -11.64 8.73 13.31
CA GLU A 60 -12.54 9.83 12.88
C GLU A 60 -12.25 10.40 11.49
N ALA A 61 -11.41 9.75 10.69
CA ALA A 61 -11.22 10.14 9.29
C ALA A 61 -12.44 9.69 8.44
N VAL A 62 -12.83 10.55 7.51
CA VAL A 62 -13.80 10.25 6.44
C VAL A 62 -13.02 9.85 5.20
N ILE A 63 -13.49 8.83 4.48
CA ILE A 63 -12.83 8.37 3.27
C ILE A 63 -13.61 8.90 2.05
N TYR A 64 -12.91 9.61 1.18
CA TYR A 64 -13.41 10.09 -0.10
C TYR A 64 -12.92 9.15 -1.20
N TYR A 65 -13.80 8.78 -2.14
CA TYR A 65 -13.46 7.81 -3.17
C TYR A 65 -14.12 8.08 -4.52
N THR A 66 -13.55 7.44 -5.53
CA THR A 66 -14.05 7.38 -6.90
C THR A 66 -14.00 5.92 -7.37
N THR A 67 -14.79 5.58 -8.39
CA THR A 67 -14.84 4.24 -8.99
C THR A 67 -14.41 4.23 -10.47
N ASP A 68 -14.14 5.41 -11.04
CA ASP A 68 -13.74 5.61 -12.44
C ASP A 68 -12.22 5.74 -12.61
N GLY A 69 -11.45 5.63 -11.52
CA GLY A 69 -10.00 5.80 -11.53
C GLY A 69 -9.52 7.26 -11.54
N ILE A 70 -10.41 8.25 -11.41
CA ILE A 70 -10.03 9.66 -11.25
C ILE A 70 -9.61 9.91 -9.79
N GLU A 71 -8.68 10.84 -9.55
CA GLU A 71 -8.29 11.18 -8.17
C GLU A 71 -9.47 11.75 -7.37
N PRO A 72 -9.67 11.31 -6.11
CA PRO A 72 -10.74 11.87 -5.29
C PRO A 72 -10.55 13.37 -5.03
N GLY A 73 -11.63 14.13 -5.14
CA GLY A 73 -11.68 15.57 -4.89
C GLY A 73 -12.87 15.98 -4.02
N ALA A 74 -13.13 17.28 -3.95
CA ALA A 74 -14.17 17.84 -3.07
C ALA A 74 -15.60 17.33 -3.36
N THR A 75 -15.85 16.81 -4.57
CA THR A 75 -17.16 16.28 -5.00
C THR A 75 -17.22 14.76 -5.04
N SER A 76 -16.18 14.08 -4.56
CA SER A 76 -16.13 12.61 -4.52
C SER A 76 -17.16 12.02 -3.57
N LEU A 77 -17.47 10.74 -3.79
CA LEU A 77 -18.31 9.98 -2.89
C LEU A 77 -17.61 9.83 -1.54
N VAL A 78 -18.39 9.79 -0.46
CA VAL A 78 -17.88 9.64 0.91
C VAL A 78 -18.33 8.32 1.52
N LEU A 79 -17.47 7.71 2.32
CA LEU A 79 -17.77 6.48 3.07
C LEU A 79 -17.19 6.57 4.49
N ALA A 80 -17.89 5.96 5.45
CA ALA A 80 -17.35 5.78 6.79
C ALA A 80 -16.35 4.62 6.78
N SER A 81 -15.19 4.78 7.42
CA SER A 81 -14.17 3.73 7.52
C SER A 81 -14.78 2.38 7.93
N GLY A 82 -14.53 1.32 7.15
CA GLY A 82 -15.12 -0.01 7.33
C GLY A 82 -16.33 -0.30 6.46
N SER A 83 -16.87 0.69 5.74
CA SER A 83 -17.97 0.48 4.77
C SER A 83 -17.49 -0.29 3.54
N THR A 84 -18.41 -0.98 2.87
CA THR A 84 -18.14 -1.75 1.64
C THR A 84 -18.73 -1.09 0.40
N ILE A 85 -18.10 -1.36 -0.74
CA ILE A 85 -18.56 -1.00 -2.08
C ILE A 85 -18.78 -2.29 -2.86
N THR A 86 -19.91 -2.38 -3.54
CA THR A 86 -20.17 -3.45 -4.52
C THR A 86 -19.40 -3.17 -5.80
N VAL A 87 -18.58 -4.13 -6.21
CA VAL A 87 -17.84 -4.11 -7.48
C VAL A 87 -18.41 -5.20 -8.38
N ASP A 88 -19.34 -4.79 -9.24
CA ASP A 88 -20.13 -5.66 -10.13
C ASP A 88 -19.71 -5.62 -11.59
N LYS A 89 -18.72 -4.79 -11.92
CA LYS A 89 -18.12 -4.61 -13.24
C LYS A 89 -16.71 -4.09 -13.10
N ASP A 90 -15.97 -4.08 -14.21
CA ASP A 90 -14.64 -3.50 -14.30
C ASP A 90 -14.64 -2.05 -13.81
N MET A 91 -13.80 -1.77 -12.82
CA MET A 91 -13.67 -0.43 -12.27
C MET A 91 -12.34 -0.24 -11.54
N THR A 92 -11.96 1.02 -11.35
CA THR A 92 -10.79 1.38 -10.54
C THR A 92 -11.23 2.26 -9.40
N ILE A 93 -11.06 1.74 -8.19
CA ILE A 93 -11.36 2.49 -6.98
C ILE A 93 -10.11 3.27 -6.58
N LYS A 94 -10.26 4.58 -6.42
CA LYS A 94 -9.27 5.42 -5.75
C LYS A 94 -9.86 6.00 -4.48
N ALA A 95 -9.08 6.07 -3.40
CA ALA A 95 -9.56 6.51 -2.10
C ALA A 95 -8.51 7.35 -1.36
N VAL A 96 -8.98 8.36 -0.61
CA VAL A 96 -8.17 9.21 0.27
C VAL A 96 -8.86 9.35 1.62
N ALA A 97 -8.10 9.32 2.71
CA ALA A 97 -8.60 9.62 4.05
C ALA A 97 -8.43 11.11 4.34
N ILE A 98 -9.44 11.71 4.95
CA ILE A 98 -9.44 13.13 5.34
C ILE A 98 -9.98 13.25 6.76
N LYS A 99 -9.27 14.01 7.60
CA LYS A 99 -9.72 14.42 8.93
C LYS A 99 -9.60 15.93 9.06
N SER A 100 -10.57 16.57 9.69
CA SER A 100 -10.55 18.03 9.88
C SER A 100 -9.30 18.44 10.66
N GLY A 101 -8.59 19.47 10.18
CA GLY A 101 -7.33 19.93 10.78
C GLY A 101 -6.16 18.97 10.62
N TRP A 102 -6.22 18.04 9.65
CA TRP A 102 -5.15 17.10 9.29
C TRP A 102 -4.89 17.16 7.78
N LYS A 103 -3.65 16.93 7.35
CA LYS A 103 -3.32 16.73 5.94
C LYS A 103 -3.97 15.43 5.44
N MET A 104 -4.50 15.46 4.22
CA MET A 104 -5.07 14.27 3.57
C MET A 104 -4.02 13.19 3.34
N SER A 105 -4.43 11.93 3.32
CA SER A 105 -3.53 10.84 2.99
C SER A 105 -3.06 10.91 1.53
N ALA A 106 -2.08 10.08 1.16
CA ALA A 106 -1.92 9.74 -0.26
C ALA A 106 -3.12 8.94 -0.78
N VAL A 107 -3.25 8.89 -2.10
CA VAL A 107 -4.32 8.16 -2.78
C VAL A 107 -4.02 6.67 -2.81
N ALA A 108 -4.89 5.87 -2.21
CA ALA A 108 -4.95 4.43 -2.40
C ALA A 108 -5.63 4.14 -3.76
N SER A 109 -5.17 3.11 -4.48
CA SER A 109 -5.77 2.72 -5.77
C SER A 109 -5.83 1.20 -5.88
N ALA A 110 -6.98 0.67 -6.31
CA ALA A 110 -7.19 -0.73 -6.62
C ALA A 110 -8.05 -0.87 -7.89
N SER A 111 -7.59 -1.69 -8.83
CA SER A 111 -8.32 -1.99 -10.07
C SER A 111 -8.88 -3.40 -10.00
N TYR A 112 -10.15 -3.54 -10.36
CA TYR A 112 -10.87 -4.81 -10.33
C TYR A 112 -11.41 -5.10 -11.73
N GLN A 113 -11.19 -6.33 -12.18
CA GLN A 113 -11.77 -6.86 -13.42
C GLN A 113 -12.75 -7.97 -13.05
N ILE A 114 -14.01 -7.82 -13.44
CA ILE A 114 -15.11 -8.71 -13.06
C ILE A 114 -15.58 -9.50 -14.27
N TYR A 115 -15.48 -10.82 -14.17
CA TYR A 115 -15.91 -11.79 -15.16
C TYR A 115 -17.11 -12.57 -14.66
N THR A 116 -17.85 -13.17 -15.59
CA THR A 116 -18.96 -14.10 -15.29
C THR A 116 -18.51 -15.55 -15.18
N ASP A 117 -17.22 -15.83 -15.46
CA ASP A 117 -16.60 -17.15 -15.42
C ASP A 117 -15.30 -17.08 -14.62
N VAL A 118 -15.16 -17.98 -13.65
CA VAL A 118 -13.96 -18.11 -12.80
C VAL A 118 -12.73 -18.53 -13.60
N THR A 119 -12.89 -19.26 -14.70
CA THR A 119 -11.78 -19.69 -15.56
C THR A 119 -11.21 -18.50 -16.32
N ALA A 120 -12.07 -17.65 -16.89
CA ALA A 120 -11.65 -16.42 -17.55
C ALA A 120 -10.88 -15.49 -16.60
N ALA A 121 -11.34 -15.36 -15.35
CA ALA A 121 -10.63 -14.57 -14.34
C ALA A 121 -9.23 -15.15 -14.04
N LEU A 122 -9.10 -16.47 -13.95
CA LEU A 122 -7.81 -17.12 -13.73
C LEU A 122 -6.86 -16.91 -14.92
N GLU A 123 -7.35 -17.05 -16.15
CA GLU A 123 -6.55 -16.83 -17.37
C GLU A 123 -5.98 -15.40 -17.41
N VAL A 124 -6.79 -14.41 -17.06
CA VAL A 124 -6.37 -13.01 -17.02
C VAL A 124 -5.37 -12.75 -15.91
N ALA A 125 -5.57 -13.35 -14.73
CA ALA A 125 -4.60 -13.25 -13.63
C ALA A 125 -3.25 -13.86 -14.02
N LEU A 126 -3.25 -15.02 -14.68
CA LEU A 126 -2.04 -15.67 -15.20
C LEU A 126 -1.36 -14.83 -16.29
N ALA A 127 -2.11 -14.29 -17.25
CA ALA A 127 -1.56 -13.42 -18.28
C ALA A 127 -0.93 -12.15 -17.69
N THR A 128 -1.58 -11.56 -16.68
CA THR A 128 -1.04 -10.41 -15.94
C THR A 128 0.25 -10.75 -15.21
N ALA A 129 0.33 -11.95 -14.62
CA ALA A 129 1.52 -12.47 -13.94
C ALA A 129 2.67 -12.73 -14.91
N ASP A 130 2.41 -13.36 -16.05
CA ASP A 130 3.41 -13.68 -17.06
C ASP A 130 3.94 -12.40 -17.77
N GLY A 131 3.14 -11.33 -17.80
CA GLY A 131 3.56 -10.02 -18.32
C GLY A 131 4.45 -9.19 -17.37
N LYS A 132 4.79 -9.70 -16.18
CA LYS A 132 5.69 -9.00 -15.24
C LYS A 132 7.15 -9.22 -15.60
N ILE A 133 7.98 -8.19 -15.38
CA ILE A 133 9.40 -8.19 -15.75
C ILE A 133 10.25 -8.17 -14.47
N GLU A 134 11.06 -9.21 -14.27
CA GLU A 134 11.91 -9.39 -13.09
C GLU A 134 12.75 -8.16 -12.72
N THR A 135 13.33 -7.51 -13.73
CA THR A 135 14.25 -6.38 -13.52
C THR A 135 13.60 -5.16 -12.88
N ASP A 136 12.27 -5.04 -12.92
CA ASP A 136 11.53 -3.93 -12.35
C ASP A 136 11.30 -4.09 -10.84
N TYR A 137 11.43 -5.31 -10.34
CA TYR A 137 11.08 -5.68 -8.97
C TYR A 137 12.30 -6.01 -8.13
N THR A 138 12.13 -5.96 -6.81
CA THR A 138 13.17 -6.40 -5.89
C THR A 138 13.32 -7.92 -5.96
N ALA A 139 14.56 -8.42 -5.84
CA ALA A 139 14.85 -9.85 -5.94
C ALA A 139 13.97 -10.70 -4.99
N ASP A 140 13.78 -10.24 -3.74
CA ASP A 140 12.98 -10.98 -2.76
C ASP A 140 11.50 -11.02 -3.11
N SER A 141 10.89 -9.89 -3.48
CA SER A 141 9.46 -9.86 -3.83
C SER A 141 9.20 -10.64 -5.11
N TRP A 142 10.13 -10.60 -6.06
CA TRP A 142 10.09 -11.39 -7.27
C TRP A 142 10.17 -12.89 -6.99
N LYS A 143 11.11 -13.31 -6.13
CA LYS A 143 11.25 -14.71 -5.71
C LYS A 143 9.99 -15.23 -5.03
N THR A 144 9.38 -14.45 -4.12
CA THR A 144 8.11 -14.82 -3.49
C THR A 144 6.99 -14.95 -4.52
N PHE A 145 6.89 -14.00 -5.45
CA PHE A 145 5.93 -14.02 -6.54
C PHE A 145 6.07 -15.28 -7.42
N GLN A 146 7.29 -15.58 -7.89
CA GLN A 146 7.56 -16.77 -8.71
C GLN A 146 7.31 -18.08 -7.95
N THR A 147 7.61 -18.12 -6.65
CA THR A 147 7.32 -19.27 -5.79
C THR A 147 5.81 -19.55 -5.76
N ILE A 148 4.99 -18.52 -5.53
CA ILE A 148 3.53 -18.65 -5.52
C ILE A 148 3.02 -19.05 -6.90
N LEU A 149 3.52 -18.44 -7.97
CA LEU A 149 3.09 -18.76 -9.33
C LEU A 149 3.38 -20.22 -9.68
N THR A 150 4.54 -20.74 -9.27
CA THR A 150 4.91 -22.15 -9.44
C THR A 150 3.95 -23.07 -8.70
N VAL A 151 3.65 -22.77 -7.43
CA VAL A 151 2.69 -23.54 -6.62
C VAL A 151 1.30 -23.53 -7.25
N VAL A 152 0.80 -22.36 -7.67
CA VAL A 152 -0.53 -22.21 -8.27
C VAL A 152 -0.65 -22.93 -9.60
N LYS A 153 0.39 -22.89 -10.46
CA LYS A 153 0.44 -23.61 -11.73
C LYS A 153 0.44 -25.15 -11.52
N ALA A 154 1.01 -25.63 -10.42
CA ALA A 154 1.05 -27.06 -10.09
C ALA A 154 -0.21 -27.61 -9.38
N MET A 155 -1.02 -26.77 -8.75
CA MET A 155 -2.27 -27.18 -8.11
C MET A 155 -3.26 -27.77 -9.13
N VAL A 156 -4.07 -28.75 -8.75
CA VAL A 156 -5.14 -29.29 -9.62
C VAL A 156 -6.33 -28.32 -9.65
N GLN A 157 -7.11 -28.33 -10.73
CA GLN A 157 -8.32 -27.52 -10.91
C GLN A 157 -9.51 -28.45 -11.13
N THR A 158 -10.09 -28.98 -10.06
CA THR A 158 -11.23 -29.90 -10.15
C THR A 158 -12.56 -29.22 -9.82
N THR A 159 -12.52 -28.04 -9.19
CA THR A 159 -13.70 -27.29 -8.76
C THR A 159 -13.54 -25.80 -9.00
N GLU A 160 -14.66 -25.09 -9.13
CA GLU A 160 -14.67 -23.62 -9.22
C GLU A 160 -14.03 -22.96 -7.99
N ALA A 161 -14.25 -23.52 -6.79
CA ALA A 161 -13.65 -23.02 -5.55
C ALA A 161 -12.12 -23.09 -5.56
N GLU A 162 -11.53 -24.11 -6.20
CA GLU A 162 -10.08 -24.20 -6.39
C GLU A 162 -9.57 -23.17 -7.40
N VAL A 163 -10.31 -22.95 -8.49
CA VAL A 163 -9.99 -21.91 -9.49
C VAL A 163 -10.01 -20.51 -8.87
N ILE A 164 -10.99 -20.22 -8.01
CA ILE A 164 -11.08 -18.95 -7.28
C ILE A 164 -9.86 -18.78 -6.36
N LYS A 165 -9.54 -19.78 -5.53
CA LYS A 165 -8.38 -19.70 -4.62
C LYS A 165 -7.07 -19.47 -5.35
N LYS A 166 -6.88 -20.11 -6.52
CA LYS A 166 -5.71 -19.87 -7.38
C LYS A 166 -5.65 -18.43 -7.86
N THR A 167 -6.78 -17.92 -8.36
CA THR A 167 -6.89 -16.54 -8.86
C THR A 167 -6.57 -15.54 -7.75
N GLU A 168 -7.14 -15.73 -6.57
CA GLU A 168 -6.86 -14.89 -5.39
C GLU A 168 -5.40 -14.97 -4.94
N ALA A 169 -4.78 -16.16 -4.99
CA ALA A 169 -3.36 -16.33 -4.69
C ALA A 169 -2.46 -15.59 -5.69
N ILE A 170 -2.83 -15.56 -6.97
CA ILE A 170 -2.13 -14.78 -8.00
C ILE A 170 -2.33 -13.28 -7.77
N ASN A 171 -3.57 -12.82 -7.53
CA ASN A 171 -3.84 -11.41 -7.22
C ASN A 171 -3.04 -10.96 -6.00
N ALA A 172 -2.99 -11.79 -4.95
CA ALA A 172 -2.20 -11.54 -3.75
C ALA A 172 -0.69 -11.45 -4.05
N SER A 173 -0.14 -12.39 -4.82
CA SER A 173 1.29 -12.38 -5.17
C SER A 173 1.67 -11.17 -6.04
N LEU A 174 0.82 -10.80 -7.00
CA LEU A 174 0.95 -9.60 -7.81
C LEU A 174 0.96 -8.33 -6.94
N SER A 175 0.06 -8.23 -5.95
CA SER A 175 -0.01 -7.09 -5.02
C SER A 175 1.18 -7.01 -4.04
N GLY A 176 1.88 -8.13 -3.87
CA GLY A 176 3.07 -8.28 -3.05
C GLY A 176 4.36 -7.85 -3.75
N LEU A 177 4.35 -7.68 -5.08
CA LEU A 177 5.51 -7.20 -5.84
C LEU A 177 5.93 -5.80 -5.39
N ILE A 178 7.23 -5.63 -5.18
CA ILE A 178 7.84 -4.35 -4.79
C ILE A 178 8.73 -3.88 -5.94
N THR A 179 8.45 -2.70 -6.48
CA THR A 179 9.31 -2.13 -7.54
C THR A 179 10.63 -1.63 -6.96
N LYS A 180 11.71 -1.72 -7.74
CA LYS A 180 13.00 -1.12 -7.39
C LYS A 180 12.89 0.40 -7.21
N ALA A 181 12.08 1.08 -8.02
CA ALA A 181 11.83 2.51 -7.89
C ALA A 181 11.22 2.86 -6.52
N SER A 182 10.18 2.13 -6.07
CA SER A 182 9.60 2.34 -4.74
C SER A 182 10.59 2.01 -3.63
N ARG A 183 11.39 0.95 -3.76
CA ARG A 183 12.48 0.66 -2.80
C ARG A 183 13.48 1.82 -2.73
N ASN A 184 13.92 2.35 -3.87
CA ASN A 184 14.89 3.43 -3.92
C ASN A 184 14.37 4.72 -3.26
N LEU A 185 13.07 5.03 -3.45
CA LEU A 185 12.42 6.14 -2.75
C LEU A 185 12.42 5.94 -1.23
N LEU A 186 12.18 4.71 -0.75
CA LEU A 186 12.26 4.41 0.69
C LEU A 186 13.68 4.63 1.22
N VAL A 187 14.68 4.10 0.52
CA VAL A 187 16.10 4.23 0.91
C VAL A 187 16.52 5.70 0.95
N ALA A 188 16.11 6.51 -0.04
CA ALA A 188 16.37 7.94 -0.05
C ALA A 188 15.71 8.66 1.14
N ALA A 189 14.44 8.36 1.42
CA ALA A 189 13.73 8.94 2.57
C ALA A 189 14.38 8.56 3.91
N LEU A 190 14.88 7.31 4.04
CA LEU A 190 15.60 6.87 5.22
C LEU A 190 16.96 7.56 5.36
N SER A 191 17.70 7.72 4.25
CA SER A 191 18.95 8.46 4.25
C SER A 191 18.75 9.91 4.67
N GLU A 192 17.65 10.55 4.25
CA GLU A 192 17.30 11.89 4.70
C GLU A 192 16.92 11.90 6.19
N ALA A 193 16.14 10.91 6.64
CA ALA A 193 15.72 10.77 8.02
C ALA A 193 16.90 10.64 9.00
N ASP A 194 17.94 9.91 8.62
CA ASP A 194 19.13 9.74 9.47
C ASP A 194 19.99 11.03 9.59
N THR A 195 19.71 12.08 8.80
CA THR A 195 20.35 13.40 8.96
C THR A 195 19.70 14.29 10.00
N LYS A 196 18.50 13.93 10.50
CA LYS A 196 17.71 14.77 11.39
C LYS A 196 18.17 14.58 12.85
N ILE A 197 18.20 15.66 13.63
CA ILE A 197 18.68 15.67 15.01
C ILE A 197 17.51 15.99 15.95
N GLU A 198 17.21 15.12 16.92
CA GLU A 198 16.05 15.24 17.85
C GLU A 198 15.95 16.62 18.52
N ALA A 199 17.08 17.19 18.94
CA ALA A 199 17.13 18.47 19.64
C ALA A 199 16.63 19.66 18.79
N ASP A 200 16.66 19.54 17.46
CA ASP A 200 16.26 20.60 16.54
C ASP A 200 14.74 20.66 16.37
N TYR A 201 13.98 19.65 16.84
CA TYR A 201 12.56 19.51 16.52
C TYR A 201 11.65 19.44 17.74
N SER A 202 10.36 19.74 17.54
CA SER A 202 9.36 19.60 18.60
C SER A 202 9.20 18.14 19.03
N GLN A 203 8.92 17.91 20.32
CA GLN A 203 8.78 16.54 20.83
C GLN A 203 7.64 15.76 20.15
N THR A 204 6.56 16.45 19.78
CA THR A 204 5.40 15.88 19.10
C THR A 204 5.71 15.47 17.66
N SER A 205 6.34 16.36 16.88
CA SER A 205 6.71 16.07 15.48
C SER A 205 7.79 14.98 15.42
N TRP A 206 8.75 15.03 16.35
CA TRP A 206 9.79 14.02 16.47
C TRP A 206 9.26 12.65 16.87
N SER A 207 8.29 12.57 17.78
CA SER A 207 7.66 11.29 18.15
C SER A 207 6.95 10.64 16.95
N SER A 208 6.19 11.42 16.18
CA SER A 208 5.50 10.97 14.97
C SER A 208 6.48 10.51 13.88
N PHE A 209 7.59 11.24 13.74
CA PHE A 209 8.70 10.89 12.85
C PHE A 209 9.37 9.57 13.26
N LYS A 210 9.69 9.37 14.55
CA LYS A 210 10.25 8.11 15.05
C LYS A 210 9.32 6.91 14.79
N THR A 211 8.02 7.04 15.02
CA THR A 211 7.05 5.96 14.72
C THR A 211 7.05 5.57 13.24
N SER A 212 7.09 6.57 12.35
CA SER A 212 7.14 6.36 10.90
C SER A 212 8.46 5.71 10.49
N LEU A 213 9.57 6.15 11.08
CA LEU A 213 10.92 5.63 10.84
C LEU A 213 11.06 4.16 11.30
N THR A 214 10.55 3.81 12.47
CA THR A 214 10.54 2.41 12.96
C THR A 214 9.77 1.50 12.00
N SER A 215 8.59 1.93 11.55
CA SER A 215 7.77 1.16 10.61
C SER A 215 8.49 0.95 9.26
N ALA A 216 9.29 1.93 8.83
CA ALA A 216 10.11 1.86 7.63
C ALA A 216 11.31 0.94 7.73
N LYS A 217 12.05 1.01 8.85
CA LYS A 217 13.21 0.15 9.10
C LYS A 217 12.80 -1.33 9.18
N ALA A 218 11.66 -1.63 9.82
CA ALA A 218 11.13 -3.00 9.88
C ALA A 218 10.79 -3.62 8.50
N LEU A 219 10.44 -2.80 7.50
CA LEU A 219 10.19 -3.29 6.14
C LEU A 219 11.46 -3.53 5.32
N LEU A 220 12.58 -2.89 5.65
CA LEU A 220 13.86 -3.21 5.02
C LEU A 220 14.42 -4.54 5.52
N GLU A 221 14.37 -4.79 6.85
CA GLU A 221 14.90 -6.01 7.49
C GLU A 221 14.20 -7.30 7.03
N THR A 222 12.95 -7.21 6.57
CA THR A 222 12.19 -8.35 6.00
C THR A 222 12.47 -8.57 4.51
N THR A 223 13.30 -7.72 3.89
CA THR A 223 13.58 -7.70 2.44
C THR A 223 15.07 -7.59 2.09
N GLU A 224 15.93 -7.88 3.07
CA GLU A 224 17.22 -8.49 2.81
C GLU A 224 17.06 -9.99 3.07
N TYR A 225 17.22 -10.80 2.03
CA TYR A 225 17.72 -12.15 2.20
C TYR A 225 18.91 -12.10 3.17
N ASN A 226 18.66 -12.57 4.39
CA ASN A 226 19.67 -12.78 5.41
C ASN A 226 20.53 -13.95 4.89
N ASP A 227 21.55 -13.65 4.10
CA ASP A 227 22.45 -14.64 3.55
C ASP A 227 23.09 -15.41 4.72
N PRO A 228 22.73 -16.68 4.95
CA PRO A 228 23.27 -17.46 6.06
C PRO A 228 24.79 -17.69 5.90
N ILE A 229 25.39 -17.32 4.77
CA ILE A 229 26.81 -17.44 4.49
C ILE A 229 27.60 -16.18 4.95
N LYS A 230 26.98 -15.01 5.07
CA LYS A 230 27.67 -13.78 5.52
C LYS A 230 27.91 -13.68 7.03
N ASN A 231 27.20 -14.48 7.84
CA ASN A 231 27.39 -14.52 9.30
C ASN A 231 28.36 -15.62 9.75
N ARG A 232 29.24 -16.08 8.84
CA ARG A 232 30.38 -16.96 9.15
C ARG A 232 31.69 -16.30 8.72
N THR A 233 32.10 -15.26 9.44
CA THR A 233 33.50 -14.85 9.56
C THR A 233 33.77 -14.42 10.99
#